data_AF-A0A537B644-F1
#
_entry.id   AF-A0A537B644-F1
#
_cell.length_a   1.000
_cell.length_b   1.000
_cell.length_c   1.000
_cell.angle_alpha   90.00
_cell.angle_beta   90.00
_cell.angle_gamma   90.00
#
_symmetry.space_group_name_H-M   'P 1'
#
loop_
_entity.id
_entity.type
_entity.pdbx_description
1 polymer ?
#
loop_
_entity_poly.entity_id
_entity_poly.type
_entity_poly.pdbx_seq_one_letter_code
_entity_poly.pdbx_strand_id
1 'polypeptide(L)'
;MKNLASVLVMALLPGLAIAADNPDWAYPPTPKPAPLDSAVQKQVPGSAKKYTQAQIDDGFNPPDWFPDEHPPMPEIVATGRKPARACALCHLPTGDGHPESSSLAGLPVQYLVRQMAEFKNGGRKGVRANAMIDIAKAMSDEDVRAASEYFARLKPGVWTKVVETASVPKTYVGSGAMRFAVPDGGTEPLGNRIIVLPQDPVRAHSRDPHSGFIDYVPVGSVAKGKALVTSGASGQTVPCAICHGATL
;
A
#
# COMPACT_ATOMS: atom_id res chain seq x y z
N MET A 1 -70.36 -26.52 1.80
CA MET A 1 -68.99 -27.07 1.88
C MET A 1 -68.27 -26.79 0.57
N LYS A 2 -67.47 -25.73 0.49
CA LYS A 2 -66.58 -25.44 -0.65
C LYS A 2 -65.20 -25.15 -0.08
N ASN A 3 -64.27 -26.07 -0.28
CA ASN A 3 -62.87 -25.96 0.11
C ASN A 3 -62.14 -25.05 -0.89
N LEU A 4 -61.56 -23.96 -0.42
CA LEU A 4 -60.55 -23.19 -1.15
C LEU A 4 -59.20 -23.42 -0.46
N ALA A 5 -58.36 -24.25 -1.08
CA ALA A 5 -56.95 -24.35 -0.74
C ALA A 5 -56.22 -23.14 -1.34
N SER A 6 -55.64 -22.29 -0.49
CA SER A 6 -54.69 -21.27 -0.92
C SER A 6 -53.28 -21.85 -0.89
N VAL A 7 -52.68 -21.98 -2.08
CA VAL A 7 -51.25 -22.27 -2.24
C VAL A 7 -50.50 -20.95 -2.13
N LEU A 8 -49.77 -20.77 -1.03
CA LEU A 8 -48.89 -19.62 -0.84
C LEU A 8 -47.59 -19.87 -1.61
N VAL A 9 -47.43 -19.21 -2.76
CA VAL A 9 -46.16 -19.23 -3.52
C VAL A 9 -45.17 -18.30 -2.81
N MET A 10 -44.19 -18.89 -2.14
CA MET A 10 -43.08 -18.16 -1.53
C MET A 10 -42.09 -17.79 -2.64
N ALA A 11 -42.17 -16.57 -3.14
CA ALA A 11 -41.22 -16.05 -4.13
C ALA A 11 -39.85 -15.87 -3.45
N LEU A 12 -38.91 -16.78 -3.77
CA LEU A 12 -37.49 -16.62 -3.48
C LEU A 12 -36.94 -15.50 -4.36
N LEU A 13 -36.95 -14.28 -3.85
CA LEU A 13 -36.20 -13.16 -4.42
C LEU A 13 -34.71 -13.40 -4.09
N PRO A 14 -33.83 -13.59 -5.09
CA PRO A 14 -32.40 -13.57 -4.84
C PRO A 14 -32.06 -12.17 -4.33
N GLY A 15 -31.65 -12.07 -3.06
CA GLY A 15 -31.13 -10.83 -2.50
C GLY A 15 -29.95 -10.39 -3.36
N LEU A 16 -30.13 -9.31 -4.11
CA LEU A 16 -29.01 -8.58 -4.69
C LEU A 16 -28.09 -8.24 -3.51
N ALA A 17 -26.93 -8.88 -3.45
CA ALA A 17 -25.86 -8.46 -2.56
C ALA A 17 -25.44 -7.07 -3.05
N ILE A 18 -26.07 -6.04 -2.48
CA ILE A 18 -25.61 -4.67 -2.61
C ILE A 18 -24.23 -4.65 -1.97
N ALA A 19 -23.19 -4.39 -2.76
CA ALA A 19 -21.87 -4.13 -2.22
C ALA A 19 -22.02 -3.06 -1.13
N ALA A 20 -21.71 -3.40 0.11
CA ALA A 20 -21.79 -2.48 1.22
C ALA A 20 -20.97 -1.22 0.89
N ASP A 21 -21.51 -0.04 1.20
CA ASP A 21 -20.76 1.21 1.11
C ASP A 21 -19.43 1.09 1.84
N ASN A 22 -18.38 1.70 1.29
CA ASN A 22 -17.03 1.60 1.87
C ASN A 22 -17.05 2.18 3.29
N PRO A 23 -16.72 1.40 4.32
CA PRO A 23 -16.84 1.90 5.68
C PRO A 23 -15.83 3.02 5.94
N ASP A 24 -16.30 4.16 6.43
CA ASP A 24 -15.47 5.34 6.75
C ASP A 24 -14.34 5.02 7.71
N TRP A 25 -14.52 4.03 8.59
CA TRP A 25 -13.48 3.60 9.53
C TRP A 25 -12.29 2.91 8.84
N ALA A 26 -12.51 2.26 7.69
CA ALA A 26 -11.47 1.60 6.90
C ALA A 26 -10.92 2.48 5.78
N TYR A 27 -11.78 3.35 5.22
CA TYR A 27 -11.45 4.25 4.11
C TYR A 27 -11.82 5.70 4.43
N PRO A 28 -11.20 6.30 5.47
CA PRO A 28 -11.52 7.67 5.84
C PRO A 28 -11.22 8.63 4.69
N PRO A 29 -12.05 9.68 4.50
CA PRO A 29 -11.78 10.72 3.52
C PRO A 29 -10.38 11.31 3.71
N THR A 30 -9.59 11.32 2.66
CA THR A 30 -8.28 11.99 2.69
C THR A 30 -8.49 13.49 2.53
N PRO A 31 -7.92 14.32 3.41
CA PRO A 31 -8.02 15.76 3.27
C PRO A 31 -7.43 16.20 1.92
N LYS A 32 -7.98 17.27 1.34
CA LYS A 32 -7.41 17.85 0.13
C LYS A 32 -5.95 18.25 0.41
N PRO A 33 -4.99 17.90 -0.47
CA PRO A 33 -3.61 18.32 -0.29
C PRO A 33 -3.51 19.84 -0.16
N ALA A 34 -2.68 20.30 0.76
CA ALA A 34 -2.30 21.71 0.82
C ALA A 34 -1.55 22.12 -0.46
N PRO A 35 -1.53 23.43 -0.81
CA PRO A 35 -0.69 23.91 -1.89
C PRO A 35 0.76 23.46 -1.71
N LEU A 36 1.38 22.95 -2.77
CA LEU A 36 2.75 22.45 -2.73
C LEU A 36 3.74 23.60 -2.53
N ASP A 37 4.62 23.46 -1.55
CA ASP A 37 5.72 24.40 -1.33
C ASP A 37 6.77 24.24 -2.44
N SER A 38 6.97 25.31 -3.21
CA SER A 38 7.94 25.38 -4.31
C SER A 38 9.18 26.21 -3.96
N ALA A 39 9.29 26.73 -2.74
CA ALA A 39 10.37 27.62 -2.32
C ALA A 39 11.36 26.92 -1.39
N VAL A 40 10.89 26.16 -0.39
CA VAL A 40 11.76 25.55 0.61
C VAL A 40 12.41 24.28 0.05
N GLN A 41 13.74 24.28 0.01
CA GLN A 41 14.55 23.13 -0.35
C GLN A 41 14.63 22.15 0.82
N LYS A 42 14.33 20.89 0.56
CA LYS A 42 14.43 19.77 1.50
C LYS A 42 15.59 18.87 1.10
N GLN A 43 16.20 18.24 2.10
CA GLN A 43 17.28 17.29 1.94
C GLN A 43 17.06 16.16 2.94
N VAL A 44 17.19 14.92 2.48
CA VAL A 44 17.13 13.74 3.36
C VAL A 44 18.54 13.39 3.86
N PRO A 45 18.68 12.81 5.06
CA PRO A 45 19.99 12.40 5.58
C PRO A 45 20.73 11.49 4.59
N GLY A 46 22.01 11.76 4.34
CA GLY A 46 22.86 10.96 3.45
C GLY A 46 22.76 11.29 1.96
N SER A 47 21.72 12.01 1.50
CA SER A 47 21.61 12.42 0.10
C SER A 47 22.30 13.75 -0.16
N ALA A 48 23.00 13.88 -1.28
CA ALA A 48 23.51 15.16 -1.76
C ALA A 48 22.45 16.01 -2.51
N LYS A 49 21.28 15.42 -2.80
CA LYS A 49 20.22 16.06 -3.58
C LYS A 49 19.37 16.99 -2.72
N LYS A 50 18.76 17.97 -3.37
CA LYS A 50 17.81 18.91 -2.76
C LYS A 50 16.60 19.07 -3.66
N TYR A 51 15.42 18.97 -3.09
CA TYR A 51 14.15 19.10 -3.79
C TYR A 51 13.16 19.96 -3.00
N THR A 52 12.30 20.69 -3.69
CA THR A 52 11.13 21.33 -3.09
C THR A 52 10.00 20.30 -2.90
N GLN A 53 8.99 20.62 -2.08
CA GLN A 53 7.84 19.71 -1.94
C GLN A 53 7.12 19.51 -3.29
N ALA A 54 7.04 20.55 -4.11
CA ALA A 54 6.47 20.46 -5.45
C ALA A 54 7.22 19.48 -6.36
N GLN A 55 8.54 19.41 -6.27
CA GLN A 55 9.35 18.42 -7.00
C GLN A 55 9.17 17.01 -6.43
N ILE A 56 9.07 16.89 -5.09
CA ILE A 56 8.87 15.61 -4.42
C ILE A 56 7.55 14.94 -4.84
N ASP A 57 6.51 15.75 -5.06
CA ASP A 57 5.18 15.29 -5.44
C ASP A 57 4.90 15.36 -6.96
N ASP A 58 5.91 15.65 -7.78
CA ASP A 58 5.77 15.63 -9.24
C ASP A 58 5.55 14.20 -9.72
N GLY A 59 4.35 13.94 -10.25
CA GLY A 59 3.98 12.62 -10.76
C GLY A 59 4.72 12.19 -12.02
N PHE A 60 5.52 13.05 -12.64
CA PHE A 60 6.29 12.76 -13.85
C PHE A 60 7.81 13.03 -13.69
N ASN A 61 8.24 13.41 -12.49
CA ASN A 61 9.66 13.55 -12.15
C ASN A 61 9.88 13.44 -10.63
N PRO A 62 9.44 12.34 -10.00
CA PRO A 62 9.64 12.12 -8.58
C PRO A 62 11.13 12.14 -8.21
N PRO A 63 11.45 12.44 -6.95
CA PRO A 63 12.83 12.61 -6.50
C PRO A 63 13.53 11.25 -6.47
N ASP A 64 14.75 11.22 -6.99
CA ASP A 64 15.70 10.14 -6.77
C ASP A 64 16.80 10.64 -5.83
N TRP A 65 16.59 10.38 -4.53
CA TRP A 65 17.50 10.80 -3.47
C TRP A 65 18.84 10.05 -3.53
N PHE A 66 18.86 8.82 -4.04
CA PHE A 66 20.00 7.89 -3.96
C PHE A 66 20.15 7.08 -5.25
N PRO A 67 20.52 7.73 -6.37
CA PRO A 67 20.59 7.08 -7.69
C PRO A 67 21.60 5.94 -7.78
N ASP A 68 22.59 5.93 -6.88
CA ASP A 68 23.66 4.92 -6.84
C ASP A 68 23.26 3.66 -6.04
N GLU A 69 22.09 3.65 -5.39
CA GLU A 69 21.63 2.54 -4.54
C GLU A 69 20.67 1.57 -5.25
N HIS A 70 20.32 1.84 -6.50
CA HIS A 70 19.50 0.96 -7.32
C HIS A 70 20.02 0.89 -8.76
N PRO A 71 19.66 -0.15 -9.54
CA PRO A 71 19.95 -0.17 -10.98
C PRO A 71 19.34 1.05 -11.68
N PRO A 72 19.81 1.44 -12.87
CA PRO A 72 19.20 2.51 -13.64
C PRO A 72 17.70 2.25 -13.85
N MET A 73 16.87 3.22 -13.45
CA MET A 73 15.42 3.15 -13.67
C MET A 73 15.10 3.31 -15.15
N PRO A 74 14.20 2.48 -15.73
CA PRO A 74 13.64 2.77 -17.04
C PRO A 74 12.76 4.03 -16.98
N GLU A 75 12.58 4.70 -18.13
CA GLU A 75 11.81 5.95 -18.24
C GLU A 75 10.44 5.87 -17.57
N ILE A 76 9.69 4.79 -17.80
CA ILE A 76 8.36 4.59 -17.20
C ILE A 76 8.37 4.58 -15.66
N VAL A 77 9.45 4.09 -15.05
CA VAL A 77 9.60 4.07 -13.59
C VAL A 77 10.04 5.45 -13.08
N ALA A 78 11.03 6.06 -13.73
CA ALA A 78 11.63 7.33 -13.31
C ALA A 78 10.71 8.53 -13.54
N THR A 79 10.13 8.66 -14.72
CA THR A 79 9.39 9.86 -15.17
C THR A 79 7.99 9.55 -15.68
N GLY A 80 7.66 8.27 -15.88
CA GLY A 80 6.38 7.87 -16.47
C GLY A 80 6.28 8.27 -17.94
N ARG A 81 5.08 8.13 -18.50
CA ARG A 81 4.75 8.56 -19.87
C ARG A 81 3.31 9.06 -19.89
N LYS A 82 3.12 10.37 -20.11
CA LYS A 82 1.79 10.99 -20.04
C LYS A 82 0.76 10.22 -20.87
N PRO A 83 -0.42 9.88 -20.31
CA PRO A 83 -0.93 10.31 -19.00
C PRO A 83 -0.54 9.41 -17.80
N ALA A 84 0.24 8.34 -18.00
CA ALA A 84 0.71 7.46 -16.93
C ALA A 84 1.84 8.11 -16.11
N ARG A 85 1.60 8.29 -14.81
CA ARG A 85 2.58 8.80 -13.84
C ARG A 85 3.74 7.82 -13.64
N ALA A 86 4.88 8.34 -13.20
CA ALA A 86 6.06 7.57 -12.83
C ALA A 86 5.75 6.53 -11.73
N CYS A 87 6.21 5.29 -11.91
CA CYS A 87 6.00 4.23 -10.91
C CYS A 87 6.66 4.58 -9.57
N ALA A 88 7.86 5.19 -9.62
CA ALA A 88 8.66 5.54 -8.45
C ALA A 88 7.98 6.58 -7.55
N LEU A 89 6.98 7.33 -8.04
CA LEU A 89 6.23 8.28 -7.22
C LEU A 89 5.60 7.59 -6.00
N CYS A 90 4.94 6.45 -6.23
CA CYS A 90 4.19 5.74 -5.19
C CYS A 90 4.93 4.50 -4.68
N HIS A 91 5.66 3.81 -5.56
CA HIS A 91 6.36 2.57 -5.22
C HIS A 91 7.81 2.79 -4.78
N LEU A 92 8.30 4.04 -4.83
CA LEU A 92 9.70 4.43 -4.61
C LEU A 92 10.67 3.80 -5.63
N PRO A 93 11.87 4.37 -5.84
CA PRO A 93 12.90 3.73 -6.65
C PRO A 93 13.32 2.34 -6.14
N THR A 94 13.26 2.12 -4.81
CA THR A 94 13.58 0.82 -4.19
C THR A 94 12.48 -0.23 -4.35
N GLY A 95 11.27 0.18 -4.74
CA GLY A 95 10.12 -0.71 -4.86
C GLY A 95 9.41 -1.01 -3.54
N ASP A 96 9.86 -0.51 -2.38
CA ASP A 96 9.21 -0.80 -1.09
C ASP A 96 7.83 -0.14 -0.96
N GLY A 97 7.65 1.04 -1.56
CA GLY A 97 6.43 1.85 -1.48
C GLY A 97 6.13 2.38 -0.08
N HIS A 98 5.12 3.23 0.03
CA HIS A 98 4.51 3.57 1.32
C HIS A 98 3.26 2.71 1.58
N PRO A 99 2.66 2.68 2.78
CA PRO A 99 1.52 1.80 3.11
C PRO A 99 0.31 1.91 2.20
N GLU A 100 0.12 3.03 1.50
CA GLU A 100 -0.91 3.21 0.47
C GLU A 100 -0.62 2.46 -0.85
N SER A 101 0.61 1.97 -1.02
CA SER A 101 1.14 1.30 -2.20
C SER A 101 1.76 -0.05 -1.82
N SER A 102 1.55 -1.08 -2.65
CA SER A 102 2.18 -2.37 -2.39
C SER A 102 3.69 -2.31 -2.70
N SER A 103 4.50 -3.02 -1.90
CA SER A 103 5.88 -3.29 -2.24
C SER A 103 5.95 -4.15 -3.51
N LEU A 104 6.80 -3.75 -4.44
CA LEU A 104 7.07 -4.42 -5.72
C LEU A 104 8.44 -5.09 -5.75
N ALA A 105 9.34 -4.73 -4.84
CA ALA A 105 10.71 -5.19 -4.81
C ALA A 105 10.79 -6.72 -4.78
N GLY A 106 11.50 -7.31 -5.74
CA GLY A 106 11.73 -8.75 -5.81
C GLY A 106 10.52 -9.60 -6.20
N LEU A 107 9.37 -9.00 -6.52
CA LEU A 107 8.21 -9.75 -7.01
C LEU A 107 8.50 -10.32 -8.41
N PRO A 108 8.02 -11.54 -8.75
CA PRO A 108 8.27 -12.13 -10.06
C PRO A 108 7.75 -11.26 -11.20
N VAL A 109 8.53 -11.12 -12.28
CA VAL A 109 8.14 -10.35 -13.48
C VAL A 109 6.74 -10.73 -13.97
N GLN A 110 6.46 -12.04 -14.09
CA GLN A 110 5.17 -12.54 -14.56
C GLN A 110 4.01 -12.18 -13.63
N TYR A 111 4.27 -12.11 -12.31
CA TYR A 111 3.25 -11.67 -11.35
C TYR A 111 2.91 -10.20 -11.57
N LEU A 112 3.92 -9.33 -11.72
CA LEU A 112 3.75 -7.89 -11.94
C LEU A 112 3.04 -7.60 -13.26
N VAL A 113 3.47 -8.23 -14.36
CA VAL A 113 2.80 -8.14 -15.67
C VAL A 113 1.32 -8.55 -15.55
N ARG A 114 1.04 -9.67 -14.87
CA ARG A 114 -0.33 -10.10 -14.63
C ARG A 114 -1.12 -9.07 -13.84
N GLN A 115 -0.59 -8.50 -12.76
CA GLN A 115 -1.32 -7.50 -11.97
C GLN A 115 -1.71 -6.29 -12.82
N MET A 116 -0.81 -5.82 -13.69
CA MET A 116 -1.10 -4.72 -14.60
C MET A 116 -2.19 -5.08 -15.62
N ALA A 117 -2.16 -6.29 -16.18
CA ALA A 117 -3.23 -6.78 -17.06
C ALA A 117 -4.59 -6.86 -16.33
N GLU A 118 -4.59 -7.35 -15.08
CA GLU A 118 -5.80 -7.42 -14.26
C GLU A 118 -6.35 -6.02 -13.92
N PHE A 119 -5.50 -5.02 -13.68
CA PHE A 119 -5.96 -3.63 -13.53
C PHE A 119 -6.53 -3.08 -14.84
N LYS A 120 -5.83 -3.28 -15.97
CA LYS A 120 -6.25 -2.80 -17.30
C LYS A 120 -7.61 -3.35 -17.71
N ASN A 121 -7.83 -4.65 -17.44
CA ASN A 121 -9.05 -5.38 -17.82
C ASN A 121 -10.14 -5.35 -16.73
N GLY A 122 -9.89 -4.69 -15.60
CA GLY A 122 -10.85 -4.57 -14.50
C GLY A 122 -11.03 -5.83 -13.65
N GLY A 123 -10.12 -6.80 -13.73
CA GLY A 123 -10.05 -7.96 -12.83
C GLY A 123 -9.60 -7.58 -11.41
N ARG A 124 -8.82 -6.50 -11.27
CA ARG A 124 -8.52 -5.87 -9.97
C ARG A 124 -9.34 -4.60 -9.77
N LYS A 125 -10.07 -4.53 -8.65
CA LYS A 125 -10.96 -3.43 -8.26
C LYS A 125 -10.76 -3.08 -6.78
N GLY A 126 -11.32 -1.96 -6.35
CA GLY A 126 -11.33 -1.53 -4.94
C GLY A 126 -11.16 -0.02 -4.81
N VAL A 127 -11.37 0.49 -3.59
CA VAL A 127 -11.40 1.94 -3.28
C VAL A 127 -10.12 2.67 -3.72
N ARG A 128 -8.97 1.98 -3.65
CA ARG A 128 -7.65 2.53 -4.01
C ARG A 128 -7.14 2.06 -5.36
N ALA A 129 -7.86 1.18 -6.06
CA ALA A 129 -7.40 0.58 -7.32
C ALA A 129 -7.42 1.56 -8.51
N ASN A 130 -8.28 2.58 -8.47
CA ASN A 130 -8.52 3.49 -9.61
C ASN A 130 -7.24 4.11 -10.16
N ALA A 131 -6.32 4.56 -9.30
CA ALA A 131 -5.05 5.14 -9.74
C ALA A 131 -4.23 4.16 -10.60
N MET A 132 -4.15 2.89 -10.19
CA MET A 132 -3.44 1.86 -10.95
C MET A 132 -4.21 1.40 -12.19
N ILE A 133 -5.55 1.42 -12.16
CA ILE A 133 -6.38 1.15 -13.34
C ILE A 133 -6.11 2.21 -14.42
N ASP A 134 -6.08 3.49 -14.05
CA ASP A 134 -5.83 4.58 -15.00
C ASP A 134 -4.41 4.50 -15.59
N ILE A 135 -3.42 4.22 -14.74
CA ILE A 135 -2.03 4.00 -15.17
C ILE A 135 -1.94 2.79 -16.11
N ALA A 136 -2.52 1.64 -15.74
CA ALA A 136 -2.47 0.41 -16.53
C ALA A 136 -3.13 0.56 -17.91
N LYS A 137 -4.21 1.35 -18.01
CA LYS A 137 -4.87 1.66 -19.29
C LYS A 137 -4.04 2.56 -20.20
N ALA A 138 -3.19 3.42 -19.62
CA ALA A 138 -2.35 4.36 -20.34
C ALA A 138 -0.98 3.80 -20.76
N MET A 139 -0.59 2.61 -20.27
CA MET A 139 0.71 2.00 -20.54
C MET A 139 0.68 1.02 -21.71
N SER A 140 1.80 0.96 -22.45
CA SER A 140 2.05 -0.12 -23.41
C SER A 140 2.53 -1.39 -22.71
N ASP A 141 2.50 -2.52 -23.40
CA ASP A 141 2.98 -3.79 -22.84
C ASP A 141 4.50 -3.78 -22.65
N GLU A 142 5.23 -3.01 -23.47
CA GLU A 142 6.67 -2.75 -23.30
C GLU A 142 6.96 -1.96 -22.04
N ASP A 143 6.17 -0.92 -21.75
CA ASP A 143 6.29 -0.14 -20.53
C ASP A 143 6.05 -1.01 -19.28
N VAL A 144 5.00 -1.83 -19.32
CA VAL A 144 4.68 -2.79 -18.25
C VAL A 144 5.82 -3.78 -18.03
N ARG A 145 6.40 -4.32 -19.12
CA ARG A 145 7.52 -5.26 -19.05
C ARG A 145 8.77 -4.60 -18.48
N ALA A 146 9.13 -3.41 -18.94
CA ALA A 146 10.30 -2.68 -18.47
C ALA A 146 10.22 -2.36 -16.97
N ALA A 147 9.06 -1.89 -16.50
CA ALA A 147 8.83 -1.66 -15.07
C ALA A 147 8.89 -2.97 -14.26
N SER A 148 8.25 -4.04 -14.77
CA SER A 148 8.22 -5.34 -14.09
C SER A 148 9.62 -5.94 -13.94
N GLU A 149 10.44 -5.88 -14.99
CA GLU A 149 11.82 -6.34 -14.97
C GLU A 149 12.70 -5.52 -14.04
N TYR A 150 12.46 -4.20 -13.95
CA TYR A 150 13.16 -3.33 -13.00
C TYR A 150 12.88 -3.77 -11.55
N PHE A 151 11.61 -3.77 -11.12
CA PHE A 151 11.25 -4.07 -9.73
C PHE A 151 11.58 -5.51 -9.32
N ALA A 152 11.49 -6.48 -10.24
CA ALA A 152 11.83 -7.87 -9.96
C ALA A 152 13.32 -8.10 -9.64
N ARG A 153 14.21 -7.21 -10.08
CA ARG A 153 15.65 -7.28 -9.78
C ARG A 153 16.03 -6.64 -8.45
N LEU A 154 15.12 -5.88 -7.85
CA LEU A 154 15.36 -5.23 -6.56
C LEU A 154 15.29 -6.26 -5.44
N LYS A 155 15.99 -5.99 -4.35
CA LYS A 155 15.96 -6.84 -3.15
C LYS A 155 14.91 -6.29 -2.19
N PRO A 156 13.98 -7.11 -1.68
CA PRO A 156 13.06 -6.69 -0.62
C PRO A 156 13.84 -6.20 0.60
N GLY A 157 13.50 -5.00 1.09
CA GLY A 157 14.06 -4.43 2.31
C GLY A 157 13.22 -4.71 3.56
N VAL A 158 13.80 -4.52 4.74
CA VAL A 158 13.02 -4.43 5.99
C VAL A 158 12.42 -3.04 6.10
N TRP A 159 11.20 -2.89 5.58
CA TRP A 159 10.51 -1.60 5.50
C TRP A 159 9.67 -1.27 6.74
N THR A 160 9.19 -2.31 7.44
CA THR A 160 8.24 -2.16 8.54
C THR A 160 8.82 -2.68 9.84
N LYS A 161 8.73 -1.86 10.89
CA LYS A 161 8.99 -2.26 12.28
C LYS A 161 7.67 -2.61 12.95
N VAL A 162 7.58 -3.78 13.59
CA VAL A 162 6.38 -4.17 14.35
C VAL A 162 6.57 -3.79 15.83
N VAL A 163 5.55 -3.18 16.42
CA VAL A 163 5.52 -2.82 17.85
C VAL A 163 4.23 -3.35 18.49
N GLU A 164 4.38 -4.28 19.41
CA GLU A 164 3.27 -4.78 20.23
C GLU A 164 2.96 -3.79 21.36
N THR A 165 1.73 -3.27 21.41
CA THR A 165 1.31 -2.27 22.41
C THR A 165 -0.17 -2.34 22.73
N ALA A 166 -0.55 -1.86 23.92
CA ALA A 166 -1.96 -1.67 24.31
C ALA A 166 -2.52 -0.31 23.88
N SER A 167 -1.67 0.69 23.62
CA SER A 167 -2.04 2.05 23.26
C SER A 167 -1.18 2.59 22.13
N VAL A 168 -1.74 3.50 21.33
CA VAL A 168 -1.07 4.18 20.21
C VAL A 168 -1.20 5.69 20.34
N PRO A 169 -0.34 6.49 19.70
CA PRO A 169 -0.61 7.91 19.52
C PRO A 169 -1.97 8.13 18.87
N LYS A 170 -2.72 9.15 19.25
CA LYS A 170 -3.90 9.55 18.47
C LYS A 170 -3.46 9.89 17.05
N THR A 171 -4.29 9.55 16.07
CA THR A 171 -3.89 9.65 14.66
C THR A 171 -4.93 10.32 13.79
N TYR A 172 -4.49 10.84 12.65
CA TYR A 172 -5.34 11.34 11.57
C TYR A 172 -4.82 10.83 10.22
N VAL A 173 -5.66 10.85 9.19
CA VAL A 173 -5.24 10.57 7.81
C VAL A 173 -4.86 11.87 7.14
N GLY A 174 -3.61 11.96 6.71
CA GLY A 174 -3.02 13.15 6.10
C GLY A 174 -2.90 13.04 4.58
N SER A 175 -1.98 13.82 4.02
CA SER A 175 -1.66 13.78 2.59
C SER A 175 -1.15 12.40 2.16
N GLY A 176 -1.39 12.04 0.90
CA GLY A 176 -0.97 10.74 0.37
C GLY A 176 -1.73 9.54 0.93
N ALA A 177 -2.87 9.76 1.60
CA ALA A 177 -3.65 8.71 2.27
C ALA A 177 -2.92 7.96 3.40
N MET A 178 -1.80 8.50 3.86
CA MET A 178 -1.05 7.97 5.00
C MET A 178 -1.65 8.43 6.32
N ARG A 179 -1.42 7.64 7.37
CA ARG A 179 -1.81 7.97 8.74
C ARG A 179 -0.63 8.57 9.49
N PHE A 180 -0.89 9.63 10.25
CA PHE A 180 0.11 10.36 11.04
C PHE A 180 -0.36 10.50 12.49
N ALA A 181 0.60 10.62 13.41
CA ALA A 181 0.31 10.97 14.80
C ALA A 181 -0.16 12.43 14.88
N VAL A 182 -1.18 12.70 15.68
CA VAL A 182 -1.59 14.06 16.03
C VAL A 182 -0.51 14.66 16.93
N PRO A 183 0.14 15.78 16.53
CA PRO A 183 1.10 16.46 17.39
C PRO A 183 0.48 16.80 18.74
N ASP A 184 1.16 16.43 19.82
CA ASP A 184 0.70 16.62 21.21
C ASP A 184 -0.68 16.01 21.54
N GLY A 185 -1.18 15.09 20.70
CA GLY A 185 -2.51 14.50 20.82
C GLY A 185 -2.67 13.44 21.91
N GLY A 186 -1.57 13.08 22.59
CA GLY A 186 -1.51 11.98 23.54
C GLY A 186 -1.77 10.61 22.88
N THR A 187 -2.18 9.64 23.70
CA THR A 187 -2.42 8.25 23.25
C THR A 187 -3.89 7.86 23.37
N GLU A 188 -4.29 6.83 22.62
CA GLU A 188 -5.58 6.14 22.71
C GLU A 188 -5.40 4.61 22.79
N PRO A 189 -6.35 3.86 23.38
CA PRO A 189 -6.29 2.40 23.40
C PRO A 189 -6.27 1.82 21.98
N LEU A 190 -5.35 0.90 21.68
CA LEU A 190 -5.27 0.27 20.36
C LEU A 190 -6.48 -0.64 20.08
N GLY A 191 -6.88 -1.42 21.09
CA GLY A 191 -7.91 -2.46 20.92
C GLY A 191 -7.44 -3.56 19.97
N ASN A 192 -8.29 -3.96 19.04
CA ASN A 192 -7.98 -5.00 18.03
C ASN A 192 -7.48 -4.42 16.69
N ARG A 193 -7.10 -3.15 16.67
CA ARG A 193 -6.69 -2.45 15.44
C ARG A 193 -5.21 -2.70 15.14
N ILE A 194 -4.84 -2.52 13.88
CA ILE A 194 -3.45 -2.32 13.45
C ILE A 194 -3.35 -0.88 12.98
N ILE A 195 -2.40 -0.12 13.55
CA ILE A 195 -2.20 1.28 13.22
C ILE A 195 -0.79 1.45 12.67
N VAL A 196 -0.71 1.80 11.39
CA VAL A 196 0.55 2.04 10.69
C VAL A 196 0.88 3.52 10.73
N LEU A 197 2.09 3.86 11.18
CA LEU A 197 2.59 5.24 11.24
C LEU A 197 4.00 5.32 10.64
N PRO A 198 4.39 6.44 10.03
CA PRO A 198 5.77 6.63 9.60
C PRO A 198 6.71 6.62 10.81
N GLN A 199 7.91 6.06 10.64
CA GLN A 199 8.97 6.17 11.66
C GLN A 199 9.39 7.64 11.83
N ASP A 200 9.47 8.37 10.72
CA ASP A 200 9.70 9.81 10.67
C ASP A 200 8.70 10.45 9.69
N PRO A 201 7.80 11.32 10.16
CA PRO A 201 6.76 11.91 9.31
C PRO A 201 7.33 12.87 8.26
N VAL A 202 8.46 13.54 8.51
CA VAL A 202 9.08 14.47 7.55
C VAL A 202 9.73 13.68 6.42
N ARG A 203 10.40 12.57 6.76
CA ARG A 203 11.04 11.69 5.77
C ARG A 203 10.01 10.94 4.94
N ALA A 204 8.89 10.52 5.52
CA ALA A 204 7.77 9.94 4.77
C ALA A 204 7.17 10.91 3.75
N HIS A 205 6.93 12.18 4.13
CA HIS A 205 6.50 13.21 3.17
C HIS A 205 7.54 13.50 2.08
N SER A 206 8.82 13.24 2.37
CA SER A 206 9.92 13.42 1.43
C SER A 206 10.16 12.19 0.54
N ARG A 207 9.40 11.09 0.74
CA ARG A 207 9.57 9.82 0.01
C ARG A 207 10.98 9.24 0.16
N ASP A 208 11.53 9.36 1.36
CA ASP A 208 12.87 8.87 1.69
C ASP A 208 12.89 7.33 1.76
N PRO A 209 13.66 6.63 0.90
CA PRO A 209 13.74 5.17 0.89
C PRO A 209 14.54 4.57 2.06
N HIS A 210 14.98 5.37 3.03
CA HIS A 210 15.62 4.90 4.27
C HIS A 210 14.78 5.20 5.51
N SER A 211 13.50 5.58 5.35
CA SER A 211 12.56 5.80 6.44
C SER A 211 11.29 4.98 6.26
N GLY A 212 11.27 3.81 6.88
CA GLY A 212 10.12 2.94 6.86
C GLY A 212 8.97 3.34 7.80
N PHE A 213 8.14 2.35 8.12
CA PHE A 213 6.92 2.53 8.92
C PHE A 213 6.96 1.67 10.19
N ILE A 214 6.07 1.98 11.13
CA ILE A 214 5.82 1.23 12.35
C ILE A 214 4.40 0.70 12.30
N ASP A 215 4.25 -0.61 12.42
CA ASP A 215 2.99 -1.28 12.61
C ASP A 215 2.77 -1.49 14.11
N TYR A 216 1.90 -0.67 14.70
CA TYR A 216 1.43 -0.89 16.05
C TYR A 216 0.34 -1.95 16.06
N VAL A 217 0.60 -3.06 16.73
CA VAL A 217 -0.26 -4.24 16.80
C VAL A 217 -0.59 -4.61 18.24
N PRO A 218 -1.69 -5.35 18.50
CA PRO A 218 -2.01 -5.82 19.84
C PRO A 218 -0.90 -6.70 20.44
N VAL A 219 -0.75 -6.67 21.75
CA VAL A 219 0.23 -7.53 22.45
C VAL A 219 -0.07 -9.01 22.19
N GLY A 220 0.96 -9.79 21.83
CA GLY A 220 0.85 -11.20 21.48
C GLY A 220 0.51 -11.48 20.01
N SER A 221 0.31 -10.46 19.17
CA SER A 221 0.09 -10.62 17.72
C SER A 221 1.21 -11.38 17.02
N VAL A 222 2.47 -11.12 17.36
CA VAL A 222 3.65 -11.80 16.77
C VAL A 222 3.67 -13.27 17.19
N ALA A 223 3.43 -13.56 18.46
CA ALA A 223 3.35 -14.93 18.95
C ALA A 223 2.20 -15.71 18.28
N LYS A 224 1.04 -15.06 18.11
CA LYS A 224 -0.11 -15.64 17.39
C LYS A 224 0.22 -15.90 15.92
N GLY A 225 0.87 -14.96 15.24
CA GLY A 225 1.34 -15.13 13.87
C GLY A 225 2.29 -16.31 13.73
N LYS A 226 3.27 -16.44 14.63
CA LYS A 226 4.19 -17.58 14.68
C LYS A 226 3.42 -18.90 14.81
N ALA A 227 2.47 -18.99 15.73
CA ALA A 227 1.67 -20.21 15.93
C ALA A 227 0.86 -20.61 14.67
N LEU A 228 0.30 -19.64 13.94
CA LEU A 228 -0.39 -19.89 12.67
C LEU A 228 0.57 -20.47 11.62
N VAL A 229 1.75 -19.87 11.48
CA VAL A 229 2.75 -20.30 10.49
C VAL A 229 3.31 -21.68 10.81
N THR A 230 3.65 -21.95 12.07
CA THR A 230 4.39 -23.17 12.44
C THR A 230 3.50 -24.36 12.73
N SER A 231 2.32 -24.16 13.33
CA SER A 231 1.45 -25.25 13.78
C SER A 231 0.00 -25.12 13.32
N GLY A 232 -0.31 -24.13 12.47
CA GLY A 232 -1.68 -23.89 12.04
C GLY A 232 -2.59 -23.46 13.19
N ALA A 233 -2.01 -22.87 14.25
CA ALA A 233 -2.67 -22.55 15.51
C ALA A 233 -3.51 -23.71 16.06
N SER A 234 -2.90 -24.91 16.12
CA SER A 234 -3.54 -26.13 16.65
C SER A 234 -4.81 -26.53 15.91
N GLY A 235 -4.78 -26.46 14.58
CA GLY A 235 -5.86 -26.94 13.70
C GLY A 235 -6.85 -25.88 13.23
N GLN A 236 -6.58 -24.59 13.46
CA GLN A 236 -7.38 -23.50 12.88
C GLN A 236 -7.11 -23.30 11.39
N THR A 237 -5.92 -23.66 10.92
CA THR A 237 -5.52 -23.60 9.51
C THR A 237 -4.44 -24.63 9.21
N VAL A 238 -4.13 -24.84 7.94
CA VAL A 238 -2.95 -25.61 7.52
C VAL A 238 -1.69 -24.79 7.85
N PRO A 239 -0.70 -25.36 8.58
CA PRO A 239 0.54 -24.65 8.88
C PRO A 239 1.26 -24.24 7.60
N CYS A 240 1.66 -22.97 7.47
CA CYS A 240 2.35 -22.48 6.26
C CYS A 240 3.68 -23.21 6.03
N ALA A 241 4.38 -23.55 7.12
CA ALA A 241 5.69 -24.20 7.07
C ALA A 241 5.68 -25.58 6.39
N ILE A 242 4.51 -26.24 6.25
CA ILE A 242 4.42 -27.55 5.59
C ILE A 242 4.74 -27.46 4.09
N CYS A 243 4.38 -26.34 3.45
CA CYS A 243 4.61 -26.12 2.02
C CYS A 243 5.83 -25.23 1.77
N HIS A 244 6.10 -24.27 2.66
CA HIS A 244 7.14 -23.26 2.46
C HIS A 244 8.44 -23.53 3.24
N GLY A 245 8.46 -24.56 4.10
CA GLY A 245 9.62 -24.92 4.91
C GLY A 245 9.66 -24.24 6.28
N ALA A 246 10.56 -24.73 7.14
CA ALA A 246 10.66 -24.29 8.54
C ALA A 246 11.42 -22.95 8.73
N THR A 247 12.09 -22.47 7.68
CA THR A 247 12.89 -21.23 7.70
C THR A 247 12.16 -20.06 7.02
N LEU A 248 10.84 -20.17 6.84
CA LEU A 248 9.98 -19.07 6.37
C LEU A 248 10.04 -17.88 7.34
#